data_AF-A0A0D0DS02-F1
#
_entry.id   AF-A0A0D0DS02-F1
#
_cell.length_a   1.000
_cell.length_b   1.000
_cell.length_c   1.000
_cell.angle_alpha   90.00
_cell.angle_beta   90.00
_cell.angle_gamma   90.00
#
_symmetry.space_group_name_H-M   'P 1'
#
loop_
_entity.id
_entity.type
_entity.pdbx_description
1 polymer ?
#
loop_
_entity_poly.entity_id
_entity_poly.type
_entity_poly.pdbx_seq_one_letter_code
_entity_poly.pdbx_strand_id
1 'polypeptide(L)'
;ILCNLQFMALAASVNPPPVVKMVAPTQGFVLPGAFVPASGPSGPHCSASMQLPQLPQLPQMPQMPQLPQMHRSPNIHVPSAWNKPHGDAHPIIPPSLTPAFSPAVGYRSQHALYPSENEHWASLVHHPPPVATISLDVSAVYEGGPRKGRQHGTPFGSICEGKKGVDACITAPQLVTPTLQTIVPRIQTFCPEYTWHTAEFFVHDAGWVDLSNHLEPFQPYFYQECLQPGTQKNSRTMIFKSKQFSLFVVVPQSQWLEYKDSAKRKESTAAS
;
A
#
# COMPACT_ATOMS: atom_id res chain seq x y z
N ILE A 1 -36.27 -3.95 -2.26
CA ILE A 1 -35.64 -5.03 -1.47
C ILE A 1 -34.42 -4.42 -0.78
N LEU A 2 -34.56 -4.12 0.51
CA LEU A 2 -33.52 -3.54 1.37
C LEU A 2 -32.50 -4.64 1.71
N CYS A 3 -31.20 -4.38 1.53
CA CYS A 3 -30.16 -5.24 2.07
C CYS A 3 -29.33 -4.45 3.10
N ASN A 4 -29.68 -4.69 4.37
CA ASN A 4 -28.80 -4.49 5.52
C ASN A 4 -27.72 -5.57 5.48
N LEU A 5 -26.43 -5.19 5.52
CA LEU A 5 -25.37 -6.10 5.93
C LEU A 5 -24.45 -5.42 6.93
N GLN A 6 -24.54 -5.93 8.15
CA GLN A 6 -23.78 -5.56 9.33
C GLN A 6 -22.49 -6.38 9.32
N PHE A 7 -21.33 -5.71 9.24
CA PHE A 7 -20.02 -6.37 9.33
C PHE A 7 -19.48 -6.27 10.76
N MET A 8 -19.23 -7.43 11.36
CA MET A 8 -18.54 -7.55 12.65
C MET A 8 -17.07 -7.16 12.52
N ALA A 9 -16.61 -6.34 13.46
CA ALA A 9 -15.22 -5.96 13.65
C ALA A 9 -14.45 -7.07 14.38
N LEU A 10 -13.28 -7.44 13.85
CA LEU A 10 -12.26 -8.21 14.56
C LEU A 10 -11.07 -7.28 14.79
N ALA A 11 -10.86 -6.91 16.06
CA ALA A 11 -9.71 -6.17 16.51
C ALA A 11 -8.54 -7.14 16.73
N ALA A 12 -7.43 -6.94 16.03
CA ALA A 12 -6.14 -7.54 16.37
C ALA A 12 -5.17 -6.39 16.69
N SER A 13 -4.85 -6.27 17.98
CA SER A 13 -3.85 -5.36 18.52
C SER A 13 -2.48 -6.02 18.39
N VAL A 14 -1.56 -5.40 17.66
CA VAL A 14 -0.14 -5.78 17.67
C VAL A 14 0.70 -4.51 17.69
N ASN A 15 1.39 -4.29 18.82
CA ASN A 15 2.39 -3.26 18.98
C ASN A 15 3.56 -3.50 18.00
N PRO A 16 3.93 -2.55 17.12
CA PRO A 16 5.14 -2.69 16.32
C PRO A 16 6.41 -2.42 17.17
N PRO A 17 7.53 -3.13 16.89
CA PRO A 17 8.80 -2.92 17.58
C PRO A 17 9.48 -1.59 17.18
N PRO A 18 10.43 -1.08 17.98
CA PRO A 18 11.04 0.23 17.78
C PRO A 18 11.93 0.30 16.52
N VAL A 19 11.72 1.35 15.72
CA VAL A 19 12.47 1.66 14.49
C VAL A 19 13.87 2.21 14.83
N VAL A 20 14.91 1.54 14.35
CA VAL A 20 16.29 2.04 14.37
C VAL A 20 16.50 2.98 13.19
N LYS A 21 16.92 4.23 13.45
CA LYS A 21 17.26 5.21 12.42
C LYS A 21 18.67 4.92 11.88
N MET A 22 18.78 4.59 10.58
CA MET A 22 20.06 4.66 9.86
C MET A 22 20.27 6.09 9.33
N VAL A 23 21.40 6.68 9.71
CA VAL A 23 21.88 7.97 9.22
C VAL A 23 22.88 7.70 8.10
N ALA A 24 22.63 8.23 6.90
CA ALA A 24 23.59 8.24 5.80
C ALA A 24 24.33 9.59 5.72
N PRO A 25 25.56 9.65 5.19
CA PRO A 25 26.42 10.82 5.25
C PRO A 25 26.05 11.86 4.17
N THR A 26 26.05 13.12 4.60
CA THR A 26 25.79 14.32 3.80
C THR A 26 26.97 14.64 2.88
N GLN A 27 26.74 14.78 1.56
CA GLN A 27 27.61 15.56 0.67
C GLN A 27 26.88 16.83 0.25
N GLY A 28 27.51 17.97 0.52
CA GLY A 28 27.00 19.30 0.26
C GLY A 28 27.25 19.75 -1.17
N PHE A 29 26.29 20.47 -1.73
CA PHE A 29 26.50 21.37 -2.86
C PHE A 29 25.77 22.68 -2.57
N VAL A 30 26.51 23.78 -2.69
CA VAL A 30 26.10 25.18 -2.58
C VAL A 30 26.16 25.77 -3.99
N LEU A 31 25.16 26.56 -4.42
CA LEU A 31 25.35 27.65 -5.37
C LEU A 31 24.30 28.77 -5.14
N PRO A 32 24.59 30.04 -5.51
CA PRO A 32 23.92 31.24 -5.00
C PRO A 32 23.13 32.05 -6.04
N GLY A 33 22.20 32.88 -5.54
CA GLY A 33 22.13 34.33 -5.85
C GLY A 33 21.53 34.83 -7.18
N ALA A 34 20.26 35.26 -7.10
CA ALA A 34 19.63 36.51 -7.62
C ALA A 34 20.11 37.21 -8.91
N PHE A 35 19.16 37.68 -9.74
CA PHE A 35 18.82 39.12 -9.94
C PHE A 35 17.67 39.30 -10.98
N VAL A 36 16.81 40.30 -10.73
CA VAL A 36 15.72 40.92 -11.54
C VAL A 36 16.22 42.36 -11.86
N PRO A 37 15.80 43.19 -12.88
CA PRO A 37 14.46 43.51 -13.45
C PRO A 37 14.47 43.73 -15.00
N ALA A 38 13.46 44.19 -15.77
CA ALA A 38 12.44 45.24 -15.59
C ALA A 38 11.37 45.28 -16.74
N SER A 39 10.22 45.94 -16.46
CA SER A 39 9.32 46.75 -17.35
C SER A 39 8.57 46.07 -18.51
N GLY A 40 7.22 45.96 -18.59
CA GLY A 40 6.15 47.00 -18.74
C GLY A 40 5.75 47.18 -20.24
N PRO A 41 4.52 47.58 -20.69
CA PRO A 41 3.39 48.19 -19.96
C PRO A 41 1.93 47.74 -20.32
N SER A 42 1.00 48.15 -19.44
CA SER A 42 -0.36 48.70 -19.63
C SER A 42 -1.46 48.03 -20.48
N GLY A 43 -2.56 47.68 -19.81
CA GLY A 43 -3.92 47.54 -20.36
C GLY A 43 -4.97 47.52 -19.22
N PRO A 44 -6.20 48.06 -19.39
CA PRO A 44 -6.92 48.68 -18.27
C PRO A 44 -8.16 47.90 -17.77
N HIS A 45 -8.61 48.31 -16.59
CA HIS A 45 -9.95 48.14 -15.98
C HIS A 45 -10.43 46.73 -15.59
N CYS A 46 -10.63 46.52 -14.29
CA CYS A 46 -11.96 46.30 -13.69
C CYS A 46 -11.82 46.23 -12.15
N SER A 47 -12.28 47.28 -11.47
CA SER A 47 -12.41 47.31 -10.02
C SER A 47 -13.54 46.37 -9.58
N ALA A 48 -13.19 45.29 -8.88
CA ALA A 48 -14.13 44.51 -8.09
C ALA A 48 -13.60 44.48 -6.64
N SER A 49 -14.15 45.39 -5.83
CA SER A 49 -13.99 45.42 -4.39
C SER A 49 -14.67 44.20 -3.79
N MET A 50 -13.88 43.23 -3.30
CA MET A 50 -14.36 42.17 -2.43
C MET A 50 -13.57 42.26 -1.13
N GLN A 51 -14.26 42.79 -0.13
CA GLN A 51 -13.80 43.01 1.22
C GLN A 51 -13.64 41.65 1.92
N LEU A 52 -12.41 41.33 2.34
CA LEU A 52 -12.06 40.10 3.05
C LEU A 52 -12.49 40.22 4.53
N PRO A 53 -13.24 39.27 5.11
CA PRO A 53 -13.51 39.25 6.54
C PRO A 53 -12.25 38.91 7.34
N GLN A 54 -11.98 39.71 8.38
CA GLN A 54 -10.85 39.54 9.29
C GLN A 54 -11.00 38.26 10.15
N LEU A 55 -9.90 37.50 10.26
CA LEU A 55 -9.79 36.32 11.12
C LEU A 55 -9.37 36.75 12.55
N PRO A 56 -10.04 36.28 13.62
CA PRO A 56 -9.64 36.60 14.99
C PRO A 56 -8.30 35.96 15.39
N GLN A 57 -7.55 36.69 16.21
CA GLN A 57 -6.20 36.39 16.66
C GLN A 57 -6.11 35.18 17.63
N LEU A 58 -4.96 34.52 17.57
CA LEU A 58 -4.52 33.36 18.34
C LEU A 58 -4.21 33.72 19.81
N PRO A 59 -4.63 32.92 20.82
CA PRO A 59 -4.05 32.99 22.17
C PRO A 59 -2.69 32.29 22.22
N GLN A 60 -1.67 32.98 22.75
CA GLN A 60 -0.32 32.46 22.97
C GLN A 60 -0.18 31.68 24.29
N MET A 61 0.78 30.74 24.28
CA MET A 61 1.62 30.23 25.39
C MET A 61 0.98 29.26 26.40
N PRO A 62 1.75 28.30 27.01
CA PRO A 62 3.08 28.50 27.61
C PRO A 62 4.20 27.49 27.26
N GLN A 63 5.43 27.92 27.54
CA GLN A 63 6.68 27.17 27.48
C GLN A 63 6.82 26.10 28.58
N MET A 64 7.41 24.96 28.17
CA MET A 64 8.41 24.08 28.82
C MET A 64 8.20 23.55 30.26
N PRO A 65 8.51 22.26 30.50
CA PRO A 65 9.70 21.95 31.31
C PRO A 65 10.65 20.94 30.65
N GLN A 66 11.96 21.28 30.68
CA GLN A 66 13.06 20.35 30.47
C GLN A 66 13.29 19.52 31.74
N LEU A 67 13.59 18.23 31.60
CA LEU A 67 14.53 17.43 32.42
C LEU A 67 14.51 15.94 31.97
N PRO A 68 15.41 15.05 32.43
CA PRO A 68 16.87 15.09 32.51
C PRO A 68 17.55 13.96 31.70
N GLN A 69 18.85 14.18 31.47
CA GLN A 69 20.00 13.28 31.28
C GLN A 69 19.84 11.75 31.11
N MET A 70 20.64 11.29 30.14
CA MET A 70 21.05 9.93 29.79
C MET A 70 20.99 8.87 30.92
N HIS A 71 20.13 7.87 30.74
CA HIS A 71 20.29 6.58 31.40
C HIS A 71 21.35 5.75 30.67
N ARG A 72 22.50 5.64 31.33
CA ARG A 72 23.41 4.49 31.45
C ARG A 72 23.05 3.27 30.58
N SER A 73 23.93 2.91 29.64
CA SER A 73 23.85 1.63 28.92
C SER A 73 23.73 0.45 29.89
N PRO A 74 22.91 -0.58 29.58
CA PRO A 74 22.85 -1.79 30.36
C PRO A 74 24.22 -2.47 30.35
N ASN A 75 24.71 -2.84 31.53
CA ASN A 75 25.92 -3.63 31.67
C ASN A 75 25.63 -5.05 31.16
N ILE A 76 26.10 -5.36 29.95
CA ILE A 76 25.90 -6.66 29.31
C ILE A 76 26.84 -7.65 30.00
N HIS A 77 26.28 -8.47 30.89
CA HIS A 77 26.98 -9.60 31.49
C HIS A 77 27.13 -10.71 30.45
N VAL A 78 28.33 -10.84 29.88
CA VAL A 78 28.69 -11.97 29.02
C VAL A 78 28.87 -13.21 29.90
N PRO A 79 28.12 -14.31 29.69
CA PRO A 79 28.28 -15.54 30.45
C PRO A 79 29.71 -16.06 30.34
N SER A 80 30.31 -16.39 31.48
CA SER A 80 31.68 -16.88 31.64
C SER A 80 32.00 -18.18 30.89
N ALA A 81 31.02 -18.79 30.21
CA ALA A 81 31.16 -20.01 29.41
C ALA A 81 32.07 -19.86 28.16
N TRP A 82 32.46 -18.64 27.77
CA TRP A 82 33.38 -18.43 26.65
C TRP A 82 34.87 -18.37 27.03
N ASN A 83 35.20 -18.30 28.32
CA ASN A 83 36.58 -18.39 28.76
C ASN A 83 36.99 -19.85 28.87
N LYS A 84 37.55 -20.41 27.79
CA LYS A 84 38.32 -21.65 27.89
C LYS A 84 39.60 -21.35 28.69
N PRO A 85 39.90 -22.07 29.78
CA PRO A 85 41.23 -22.01 30.36
C PRO A 85 42.20 -22.64 29.35
N HIS A 86 43.20 -21.88 28.91
CA HIS A 86 44.42 -22.48 28.36
C HIS A 86 45.13 -23.17 29.52
N GLY A 87 44.85 -24.46 29.69
CA GLY A 87 45.59 -25.34 30.58
C GLY A 87 46.42 -26.30 29.75
N ASP A 88 47.69 -25.97 29.56
CA ASP A 88 48.72 -26.94 29.18
C ASP A 88 48.88 -27.92 30.35
N ALA A 89 48.18 -29.04 30.28
CA ALA A 89 48.44 -30.19 31.12
C ALA A 89 48.14 -31.46 30.33
N HIS A 90 49.20 -32.07 29.79
CA HIS A 90 49.14 -33.45 29.32
C HIS A 90 48.85 -34.38 30.50
N PRO A 91 47.78 -35.20 30.47
CA PRO A 91 47.65 -36.32 31.38
C PRO A 91 48.32 -37.53 30.74
N ILE A 92 49.38 -38.03 31.39
CA ILE A 92 49.85 -39.41 31.18
C ILE A 92 48.77 -40.33 31.76
N ILE A 93 48.06 -41.05 30.89
CA ILE A 93 47.02 -42.01 31.26
C ILE A 93 47.68 -43.39 31.48
N PRO A 94 47.52 -44.05 32.64
CA PRO A 94 47.74 -45.49 32.75
C PRO A 94 46.48 -46.26 32.32
N PRO A 95 46.61 -47.47 31.73
CA PRO A 95 45.49 -48.18 31.14
C PRO A 95 44.83 -49.08 32.18
N SER A 96 43.76 -48.60 32.83
CA SER A 96 42.68 -49.46 33.36
C SER A 96 41.70 -48.63 34.18
N LEU A 97 40.42 -49.00 34.10
CA LEU A 97 39.25 -48.43 34.79
C LEU A 97 38.55 -47.30 34.03
N THR A 98 37.62 -47.73 33.19
CA THR A 98 36.48 -46.94 32.69
C THR A 98 35.73 -46.28 33.84
N PRO A 99 35.71 -44.94 33.96
CA PRO A 99 34.66 -44.26 34.70
C PRO A 99 33.42 -44.26 33.81
N ALA A 100 32.31 -44.80 34.32
CA ALA A 100 31.01 -44.64 33.71
C ALA A 100 30.62 -43.15 33.77
N PHE A 101 30.92 -42.40 32.71
CA PHE A 101 30.38 -41.07 32.54
C PHE A 101 28.88 -41.20 32.30
N SER A 102 28.07 -40.61 33.18
CA SER A 102 26.65 -40.38 32.94
C SER A 102 26.49 -39.71 31.58
N PRO A 103 25.58 -40.16 30.70
CA PRO A 103 25.38 -39.53 29.41
C PRO A 103 25.00 -38.07 29.66
N ALA A 104 25.84 -37.16 29.15
CA ALA A 104 25.68 -35.73 29.30
C ALA A 104 24.22 -35.33 29.05
N VAL A 105 23.55 -34.87 30.12
CA VAL A 105 22.22 -34.25 30.07
C VAL A 105 22.40 -32.82 29.56
N GLY A 106 22.85 -32.70 28.33
CA GLY A 106 22.96 -31.45 27.62
C GLY A 106 22.71 -31.76 26.16
N TYR A 107 21.80 -31.04 25.51
CA TYR A 107 21.41 -31.22 24.10
C TYR A 107 20.38 -32.32 23.80
N ARG A 108 19.29 -32.44 24.60
CA ARG A 108 18.09 -33.17 24.13
C ARG A 108 16.93 -32.24 23.74
N SER A 109 16.26 -32.67 22.67
CA SER A 109 14.95 -32.25 22.12
C SER A 109 14.76 -30.84 21.54
N GLN A 110 15.47 -29.80 21.95
CA GLN A 110 15.23 -28.44 21.40
C GLN A 110 15.78 -28.21 19.97
N HIS A 111 16.79 -28.97 19.55
CA HIS A 111 17.33 -28.86 18.17
C HIS A 111 16.38 -29.39 17.09
N ALA A 112 15.38 -30.19 17.44
CA ALA A 112 14.39 -30.65 16.48
C ALA A 112 13.52 -29.51 15.94
N LEU A 113 13.40 -28.41 16.70
CA LEU A 113 12.62 -27.22 16.32
C LEU A 113 13.46 -26.13 15.65
N TYR A 114 14.79 -26.26 15.67
CA TYR A 114 15.69 -25.26 15.10
C TYR A 114 15.48 -25.03 13.59
N PRO A 115 15.22 -26.06 12.75
CA PRO A 115 14.90 -25.84 11.35
C PRO A 115 13.62 -25.02 11.16
N SER A 116 12.57 -25.32 11.94
CA SER A 116 11.29 -24.60 11.87
C SER A 116 11.37 -23.17 12.42
N GLU A 117 12.15 -22.93 13.48
CA GLU A 117 12.43 -21.57 13.96
C GLU A 117 13.27 -20.81 12.92
N ASN A 118 14.28 -21.43 12.33
CA ASN A 118 15.10 -20.80 11.30
C ASN A 118 14.29 -20.46 10.05
N GLU A 119 13.38 -21.34 9.60
CA GLU A 119 12.43 -21.05 8.53
C GLU A 119 11.45 -19.92 8.93
N HIS A 120 10.97 -19.91 10.17
CA HIS A 120 10.12 -18.83 10.67
C HIS A 120 10.84 -17.48 10.68
N TRP A 121 12.09 -17.43 11.18
CA TRP A 121 12.91 -16.22 11.19
C TRP A 121 13.34 -15.81 9.79
N ALA A 122 13.69 -16.75 8.91
CA ALA A 122 13.98 -16.49 7.51
C ALA A 122 12.73 -15.92 6.81
N SER A 123 11.55 -16.48 7.06
CA SER A 123 10.29 -15.93 6.57
C SER A 123 10.08 -14.49 7.06
N LEU A 124 10.29 -14.22 8.35
CA LEU A 124 10.16 -12.86 8.89
C LEU A 124 11.21 -11.87 8.36
N VAL A 125 12.42 -12.31 8.05
CA VAL A 125 13.49 -11.48 7.44
C VAL A 125 13.22 -11.25 5.95
N HIS A 126 12.58 -12.22 5.28
CA HIS A 126 12.14 -12.11 3.89
C HIS A 126 10.76 -11.48 3.74
N HIS A 127 10.05 -11.19 4.84
CA HIS A 127 8.88 -10.32 4.82
C HIS A 127 9.40 -8.87 4.80
N PRO A 128 9.38 -8.20 3.64
CA PRO A 128 9.82 -6.82 3.56
C PRO A 128 8.96 -5.97 4.52
N PRO A 129 9.42 -4.77 4.95
CA PRO A 129 8.58 -3.82 5.68
C PRO A 129 7.20 -3.74 5.04
N PRO A 130 6.12 -3.54 5.83
CA PRO A 130 4.73 -3.78 5.41
C PRO A 130 4.57 -3.35 3.96
N VAL A 131 4.41 -4.36 3.09
CA VAL A 131 4.43 -4.18 1.63
C VAL A 131 3.60 -2.93 1.36
N ALA A 132 4.24 -1.96 0.71
CA ALA A 132 3.60 -0.71 0.35
C ALA A 132 2.29 -1.08 -0.35
N THR A 133 1.16 -0.81 0.28
CA THR A 133 -0.14 -1.30 -0.19
C THR A 133 -1.05 -0.15 -0.54
N ILE A 134 -1.88 -0.37 -1.54
CA ILE A 134 -2.92 0.55 -1.99
C ILE A 134 -4.29 -0.10 -1.87
N SER A 135 -5.33 0.73 -1.95
CA SER A 135 -6.72 0.26 -2.10
C SER A 135 -7.23 0.67 -3.47
N LEU A 136 -8.05 -0.17 -4.09
CA LEU A 136 -8.72 0.08 -5.36
C LEU A 136 -10.22 0.19 -5.10
N ASP A 137 -10.88 1.10 -5.80
CA ASP A 137 -12.33 1.20 -5.93
C ASP A 137 -12.69 0.90 -7.39
N VAL A 138 -13.32 -0.22 -7.65
CA VAL A 138 -13.57 -0.73 -9.01
C VAL A 138 -15.03 -0.57 -9.36
N SER A 139 -15.34 0.19 -10.42
CA SER A 139 -16.71 0.39 -10.90
C SER A 139 -16.88 -0.16 -12.30
N ALA A 140 -18.05 -0.73 -12.60
CA ALA A 140 -18.41 -1.14 -13.96
C ALA A 140 -19.08 0.03 -14.71
N VAL A 141 -18.67 0.28 -15.95
CA VAL A 141 -19.19 1.34 -16.81
C VAL A 141 -19.31 0.84 -18.24
N TYR A 142 -20.16 1.46 -19.05
CA TYR A 142 -20.23 1.17 -20.49
C TYR A 142 -19.95 2.42 -21.32
N GLU A 143 -19.42 2.19 -22.52
CA GLU A 143 -19.15 3.23 -23.51
C GLU A 143 -20.45 3.63 -24.23
N GLY A 144 -20.76 4.93 -24.30
CA GLY A 144 -21.86 5.42 -25.15
C GLY A 144 -23.16 5.82 -24.47
N GLY A 145 -23.17 6.05 -23.16
CA GLY A 145 -24.30 6.74 -22.53
C GLY A 145 -24.31 8.25 -22.80
N PRO A 146 -25.44 8.95 -22.55
CA PRO A 146 -25.53 10.38 -22.75
C PRO A 146 -24.47 11.09 -21.90
N ARG A 147 -23.43 11.63 -22.54
CA ARG A 147 -22.33 12.31 -21.86
C ARG A 147 -22.86 13.57 -21.18
N LYS A 148 -23.11 13.51 -19.88
CA LYS A 148 -23.38 14.68 -19.05
C LYS A 148 -22.08 15.15 -18.41
N GLY A 149 -21.47 16.17 -19.02
CA GLY A 149 -20.26 16.81 -18.50
C GLY A 149 -18.99 15.97 -18.68
N ARG A 150 -18.14 15.92 -17.64
CA ARG A 150 -16.80 15.32 -17.66
C ARG A 150 -16.77 13.82 -17.32
N GLN A 151 -17.91 13.15 -17.22
CA GLN A 151 -17.94 11.71 -16.96
C GLN A 151 -17.67 10.95 -18.27
N HIS A 152 -16.59 10.16 -18.27
CA HIS A 152 -16.12 9.44 -19.45
C HIS A 152 -16.85 8.11 -19.72
N GLY A 153 -17.74 7.68 -18.82
CA GLY A 153 -18.59 6.50 -18.98
C GLY A 153 -19.89 6.62 -18.18
N THR A 154 -20.88 5.79 -18.51
CA THR A 154 -22.12 5.70 -17.72
C THR A 154 -22.03 4.48 -16.80
N PRO A 155 -22.28 4.65 -15.49
CA PRO A 155 -22.20 3.54 -14.56
C PRO A 155 -23.21 2.46 -14.90
N PHE A 156 -22.72 1.23 -14.83
CA PHE A 156 -23.49 0.03 -15.00
C PHE A 156 -24.19 -0.28 -13.66
N GLY A 157 -25.42 0.20 -13.50
CA GLY A 157 -26.15 0.10 -12.23
C GLY A 157 -25.35 0.71 -11.06
N SER A 158 -25.46 0.09 -9.88
CA SER A 158 -24.69 0.46 -8.68
C SER A 158 -23.55 -0.54 -8.40
N ILE A 159 -22.93 -1.10 -9.44
CA ILE A 159 -21.88 -2.10 -9.27
C ILE A 159 -20.53 -1.41 -9.04
N CYS A 160 -20.17 -1.32 -7.76
CA CYS A 160 -18.87 -0.86 -7.29
C CYS A 160 -18.33 -1.87 -6.26
N GLU A 161 -17.05 -2.22 -6.33
CA GLU A 161 -16.40 -3.09 -5.36
C GLU A 161 -14.97 -2.64 -5.05
N GLY A 162 -14.66 -2.54 -3.76
CA GLY A 162 -13.34 -2.14 -3.30
C GLY A 162 -12.41 -3.34 -3.09
N LYS A 163 -11.15 -3.21 -3.49
CA LYS A 163 -10.08 -4.20 -3.21
C LYS A 163 -8.97 -3.55 -2.39
N LYS A 164 -8.71 -4.08 -1.19
CA LYS A 164 -7.65 -3.57 -0.29
C LYS A 164 -6.39 -4.42 -0.38
N GLY A 165 -5.27 -3.88 0.06
CA GLY A 165 -4.01 -4.63 0.21
C GLY A 165 -3.37 -5.01 -1.12
N VAL A 166 -3.62 -4.24 -2.18
CA VAL A 166 -2.95 -4.43 -3.48
C VAL A 166 -1.53 -3.90 -3.35
N ASP A 167 -0.55 -4.65 -3.87
CA ASP A 167 0.84 -4.21 -3.89
C ASP A 167 0.98 -2.88 -4.65
N ALA A 168 1.62 -1.88 -4.05
CA ALA A 168 1.85 -0.58 -4.67
C ALA A 168 2.88 -0.65 -5.81
N CYS A 169 3.70 -1.71 -5.85
CA CYS A 169 4.63 -1.99 -6.95
C CYS A 169 3.94 -2.61 -8.17
N ILE A 170 2.62 -2.85 -8.11
CA ILE A 170 1.86 -3.41 -9.23
C ILE A 170 1.95 -2.51 -10.47
N THR A 171 2.19 -3.15 -11.61
CA THR A 171 2.23 -2.47 -12.91
C THR A 171 0.83 -2.29 -13.51
N ALA A 172 0.68 -1.40 -14.49
CA ALA A 172 -0.60 -1.18 -15.17
C ALA A 172 -1.22 -2.46 -15.76
N PRO A 173 -0.50 -3.27 -16.56
CA PRO A 173 -1.08 -4.50 -17.10
C PRO A 173 -1.41 -5.52 -15.99
N GLN A 174 -0.62 -5.56 -14.92
CA GLN A 174 -0.89 -6.45 -13.79
C GLN A 174 -2.12 -6.02 -12.99
N LEU A 175 -2.52 -4.74 -13.00
CA LEU A 175 -3.77 -4.26 -12.37
C LEU A 175 -5.03 -4.79 -13.06
N VAL A 176 -4.96 -5.11 -14.35
CA VAL A 176 -6.12 -5.56 -15.14
C VAL A 176 -6.72 -6.84 -14.55
N THR A 177 -5.88 -7.84 -14.29
CA THR A 177 -6.31 -9.16 -13.77
C THR A 177 -7.07 -9.07 -12.43
N PRO A 178 -6.51 -8.49 -11.35
CA PRO A 178 -7.21 -8.40 -10.07
C PRO A 178 -8.45 -7.50 -10.14
N THR A 179 -8.49 -6.52 -11.06
CA THR A 179 -9.64 -5.65 -11.27
C THR A 179 -10.79 -6.42 -11.93
N LEU A 180 -10.52 -7.11 -13.04
CA LEU A 180 -11.51 -7.95 -13.73
C LEU A 180 -12.01 -9.09 -12.82
N GLN A 181 -11.12 -9.76 -12.10
CA GLN A 181 -11.51 -10.80 -11.14
C GLN A 181 -12.47 -10.29 -10.05
N THR A 182 -12.37 -9.01 -9.68
CA THR A 182 -13.26 -8.41 -8.67
C THR A 182 -14.63 -8.12 -9.27
N ILE A 183 -14.69 -7.52 -10.47
CA ILE A 183 -15.94 -6.95 -10.99
C ILE A 183 -16.73 -7.90 -11.91
N VAL A 184 -16.06 -8.82 -12.61
CA VAL A 184 -16.71 -9.74 -13.57
C VAL A 184 -17.78 -10.60 -12.90
N PRO A 185 -17.54 -11.22 -11.72
CA PRO A 185 -18.58 -11.99 -11.03
C PRO A 185 -19.82 -11.15 -10.69
N ARG A 186 -19.63 -9.85 -10.39
CA ARG A 186 -20.73 -8.93 -10.09
C ARG A 186 -21.56 -8.60 -11.33
N ILE A 187 -20.89 -8.35 -12.46
CA ILE A 187 -21.55 -8.11 -13.76
C ILE A 187 -22.35 -9.36 -14.17
N GLN A 188 -21.77 -10.55 -14.04
CA GLN A 188 -22.46 -11.81 -14.33
C GLN A 188 -23.66 -12.05 -13.42
N THR A 189 -23.55 -11.71 -12.13
CA THR A 189 -24.67 -11.82 -11.18
C THR A 189 -25.78 -10.80 -11.45
N PHE A 190 -25.42 -9.62 -11.98
CA PHE A 190 -26.40 -8.57 -12.30
C PHE A 190 -27.36 -8.97 -13.42
N CYS A 191 -26.86 -9.68 -14.44
CA CYS A 191 -27.71 -10.30 -15.44
C CYS A 191 -27.19 -11.71 -15.76
N PRO A 192 -27.65 -12.74 -15.03
CA PRO A 192 -27.18 -14.11 -15.22
C PRO A 192 -27.64 -14.72 -16.54
N GLU A 193 -28.68 -14.14 -17.15
CA GLU A 193 -29.27 -14.64 -18.39
C GLU A 193 -28.61 -14.08 -19.66
N TYR A 194 -27.70 -13.12 -19.52
CA TYR A 194 -26.93 -12.55 -20.62
C TYR A 194 -25.48 -13.05 -20.54
N THR A 195 -24.96 -13.56 -21.66
CA THR A 195 -23.58 -14.06 -21.73
C THR A 195 -22.64 -12.91 -22.05
N TRP A 196 -21.98 -12.38 -21.02
CA TRP A 196 -21.00 -11.31 -21.17
C TRP A 196 -19.70 -11.80 -21.80
N HIS A 197 -19.16 -11.09 -22.80
CA HIS A 197 -17.85 -11.40 -23.38
C HIS A 197 -16.76 -10.64 -22.61
N THR A 198 -16.35 -11.22 -21.48
CA THR A 198 -15.42 -10.58 -20.52
C THR A 198 -14.02 -10.35 -21.08
N ALA A 199 -13.64 -11.07 -22.15
CA ALA A 199 -12.36 -10.90 -22.84
C ALA A 199 -12.27 -9.57 -23.60
N GLU A 200 -13.40 -8.94 -23.90
CA GLU A 200 -13.46 -7.63 -24.58
C GLU A 200 -13.57 -6.47 -23.59
N PHE A 201 -13.56 -6.73 -22.28
CA PHE A 201 -13.63 -5.67 -21.28
C PHE A 201 -12.27 -4.98 -21.16
N PHE A 202 -12.30 -3.65 -21.06
CA PHE A 202 -11.11 -2.82 -20.85
C PHE A 202 -11.09 -2.28 -19.42
N VAL A 203 -9.90 -2.00 -18.90
CA VAL A 203 -9.74 -1.40 -17.57
C VAL A 203 -9.09 -0.04 -17.70
N HIS A 204 -9.81 0.99 -17.29
CA HIS A 204 -9.37 2.38 -17.31
C HIS A 204 -9.14 2.88 -15.89
N ASP A 205 -8.26 3.88 -15.73
CA ASP A 205 -8.11 4.61 -14.48
C ASP A 205 -9.01 5.86 -14.40
N ALA A 206 -8.82 6.68 -13.36
CA ALA A 206 -9.51 7.96 -13.19
C ALA A 206 -9.23 8.99 -14.29
N GLY A 207 -8.08 8.90 -14.95
CA GLY A 207 -7.72 9.69 -16.13
C GLY A 207 -8.28 9.13 -17.44
N TRP A 208 -9.03 8.02 -17.38
CA TRP A 208 -9.53 7.28 -18.55
C TRP A 208 -8.42 6.70 -19.43
N VAL A 209 -7.28 6.38 -18.82
CA VAL A 209 -6.15 5.73 -19.48
C VAL A 209 -6.35 4.22 -19.46
N ASP A 210 -6.28 3.57 -20.62
CA ASP A 210 -6.34 2.11 -20.73
C ASP A 210 -5.07 1.46 -20.15
N LEU A 211 -5.26 0.69 -19.08
CA LEU A 211 -4.17 0.03 -18.36
C LEU A 211 -3.55 -1.13 -19.14
N SER A 212 -4.27 -1.68 -20.12
CA SER A 212 -3.80 -2.82 -20.94
C SER A 212 -2.75 -2.37 -21.96
N ASN A 213 -2.88 -1.12 -22.43
CA ASN A 213 -2.04 -0.51 -23.47
C ASN A 213 -1.18 0.64 -22.92
N HIS A 214 -0.82 0.58 -21.63
CA HIS A 214 -0.01 1.62 -21.01
C HIS A 214 1.40 1.71 -21.61
N LEU A 215 1.87 2.93 -21.88
CA LEU A 215 3.16 3.19 -22.54
C LEU A 215 4.37 2.67 -21.76
N GLU A 216 4.26 2.67 -20.43
CA GLU A 216 5.29 2.22 -19.51
C GLU A 216 4.78 0.99 -18.72
N PRO A 217 4.74 -0.22 -19.32
CA PRO A 217 4.08 -1.39 -18.73
C PRO A 217 4.86 -2.01 -17.57
N PHE A 218 6.14 -1.69 -17.41
CA PHE A 218 7.01 -2.25 -16.38
C PHE A 218 7.17 -1.35 -15.14
N GLN A 219 6.63 -0.13 -15.18
CA GLN A 219 6.72 0.79 -14.06
C GLN A 219 5.57 0.57 -13.07
N PRO A 220 5.83 0.66 -11.75
CA PRO A 220 4.78 0.71 -10.74
C PRO A 220 3.80 1.85 -11.01
N TYR A 221 2.53 1.51 -11.23
CA TYR A 221 1.57 2.47 -11.80
C TYR A 221 1.24 3.60 -10.81
N PHE A 222 0.90 3.24 -9.57
CA PHE A 222 0.45 4.21 -8.54
C PHE A 222 1.52 4.58 -7.51
N TYR A 223 2.70 3.95 -7.58
CA TYR A 223 3.70 4.06 -6.52
C TYR A 223 4.17 5.51 -6.28
N GLN A 224 4.43 6.25 -7.36
CA GLN A 224 4.88 7.64 -7.28
C GLN A 224 3.84 8.55 -6.64
N GLU A 225 2.55 8.30 -6.87
CA GLU A 225 1.48 9.06 -6.24
C GLU A 225 1.36 8.80 -4.73
N CYS A 226 1.81 7.64 -4.29
CA CYS A 226 1.86 7.28 -2.87
C CYS A 226 3.10 7.84 -2.15
N LEU A 227 4.16 8.23 -2.87
CA LEU A 227 5.32 8.86 -2.27
C LEU A 227 5.06 10.34 -1.97
N GLN A 228 5.20 10.72 -0.70
CA GLN A 228 5.04 12.11 -0.26
C GLN A 228 6.33 12.60 0.41
N PRO A 229 6.69 13.87 0.23
CA PRO A 229 7.76 14.48 1.03
C PRO A 229 7.42 14.37 2.52
N GLY A 230 8.40 13.99 3.34
CA GLY A 230 8.24 13.98 4.78
C GLY A 230 7.92 15.37 5.31
N THR A 231 6.98 15.46 6.25
CA THR A 231 6.53 16.73 6.87
C THR A 231 7.58 17.40 7.76
N GLN A 232 8.72 16.74 8.02
CA GLN A 232 9.76 17.29 8.88
C GLN A 232 10.57 18.36 8.15
N LYS A 233 10.68 19.53 8.79
CA LYS A 233 11.51 20.65 8.32
C LYS A 233 12.94 20.15 8.08
N ASN A 234 13.38 20.15 6.82
CA ASN A 234 14.69 19.74 6.30
C ASN A 234 14.94 18.24 6.05
N SER A 235 13.94 17.36 6.11
CA SER A 235 14.12 15.97 5.67
C SER A 235 13.82 15.84 4.17
N ARG A 236 14.80 15.42 3.35
CA ARG A 236 14.56 14.93 1.97
C ARG A 236 13.94 13.51 1.95
N THR A 237 13.51 13.02 3.10
CA THR A 237 12.96 11.68 3.25
C THR A 237 11.61 11.60 2.56
N MET A 238 11.48 10.66 1.62
CA MET A 238 10.20 10.30 1.02
C MET A 238 9.52 9.28 1.93
N ILE A 239 8.22 9.49 2.20
CA ILE A 239 7.40 8.60 3.00
C ILE A 239 6.33 8.01 2.09
N PHE A 240 6.17 6.70 2.13
CA PHE A 240 5.08 6.03 1.45
C PHE A 240 3.78 6.22 2.24
N LYS A 241 2.74 6.72 1.57
CA LYS A 241 1.39 6.85 2.13
C LYS A 241 0.40 6.08 1.26
N SER A 242 -0.24 5.08 1.86
CA SER A 242 -1.30 4.33 1.20
C SER A 242 -2.42 5.25 0.74
N LYS A 243 -2.94 4.99 -0.46
CA LYS A 243 -4.03 5.73 -1.11
C LYS A 243 -5.07 4.78 -1.68
N GLN A 244 -6.27 5.30 -1.88
CA GLN A 244 -7.32 4.65 -2.63
C GLN A 244 -7.37 5.22 -4.05
N PHE A 245 -7.39 4.35 -5.06
CA PHE A 245 -7.46 4.71 -6.47
C PHE A 245 -8.75 4.16 -7.09
N SER A 246 -9.34 4.89 -8.03
CA SER A 246 -10.54 4.44 -8.74
C SER A 246 -10.17 3.84 -10.10
N LEU A 247 -10.69 2.65 -10.39
CA LEU A 247 -10.57 1.97 -11.66
C LEU A 247 -11.97 1.70 -12.24
N PHE A 248 -12.06 1.71 -13.56
CA PHE A 248 -13.29 1.55 -14.31
C PHE A 248 -13.15 0.38 -15.27
N VAL A 249 -14.02 -0.62 -15.13
CA VAL A 249 -14.12 -1.69 -16.13
C VAL A 249 -15.15 -1.29 -17.16
N VAL A 250 -14.67 -1.07 -18.38
CA VAL A 250 -15.43 -0.57 -19.52
C VAL A 250 -15.95 -1.77 -20.30
N VAL A 251 -17.28 -1.89 -20.32
CA VAL A 251 -18.00 -2.82 -21.18
C VAL A 251 -18.15 -2.17 -22.57
N PRO A 252 -17.79 -2.87 -23.66
CA PRO A 252 -17.97 -2.37 -25.02
C PRO A 252 -19.40 -1.94 -25.30
N GLN A 253 -19.56 -0.86 -26.06
CA GLN A 253 -20.88 -0.33 -26.42
C GLN A 253 -21.76 -1.37 -27.13
N SER A 254 -21.17 -2.17 -28.02
CA SER A 254 -21.86 -3.25 -28.75
C SER A 254 -22.54 -4.23 -27.80
N GLN A 255 -21.78 -4.80 -26.85
CA GLN A 255 -22.32 -5.71 -25.85
C GLN A 255 -23.42 -5.09 -24.99
N TRP A 256 -23.26 -3.81 -24.62
CA TRP A 256 -24.27 -3.12 -23.84
C TRP A 256 -25.59 -2.96 -24.61
N LEU A 257 -25.53 -2.62 -25.90
CA LEU A 257 -26.72 -2.53 -26.75
C LEU A 257 -27.40 -3.88 -26.92
N GLU A 258 -26.62 -4.94 -27.19
CA GLU A 258 -27.13 -6.31 -27.30
C GLU A 258 -27.83 -6.80 -26.04
N TYR A 259 -27.28 -6.46 -24.86
CA TYR A 259 -27.92 -6.69 -23.57
C TYR A 259 -29.27 -5.98 -23.48
N LYS A 260 -29.34 -4.68 -23.82
CA LYS A 260 -30.60 -3.91 -23.75
C LYS A 260 -31.68 -4.49 -24.65
N ASP A 261 -31.32 -4.90 -25.86
CA ASP A 261 -32.27 -5.53 -26.80
C ASP A 261 -32.74 -6.89 -26.28
N SER A 262 -31.84 -7.65 -25.67
CA SER A 262 -32.18 -8.94 -25.03
C SER A 262 -33.10 -8.77 -23.83
N ALA A 263 -32.87 -7.76 -22.99
CA ALA A 263 -33.76 -7.42 -21.87
C ALA A 263 -35.16 -7.00 -22.35
N LYS A 264 -35.23 -6.13 -23.38
CA LYS A 264 -36.51 -5.67 -23.95
C LYS A 264 -37.34 -6.80 -24.56
N ARG A 265 -36.69 -7.76 -25.24
CA ARG A 265 -37.37 -8.95 -25.79
C ARG A 265 -38.04 -9.77 -24.70
N LYS A 266 -37.35 -9.98 -23.58
CA LYS A 266 -37.87 -10.78 -22.45
C LYS A 266 -39.05 -10.12 -21.76
N GLU A 267 -39.01 -8.79 -21.57
CA GLU A 267 -40.14 -8.04 -21.03
C GLU A 267 -41.39 -8.15 -21.91
N SER A 268 -41.20 -8.13 -23.24
CA SER A 268 -42.30 -8.30 -24.20
C SER A 268 -42.90 -9.70 -24.20
N THR A 269 -42.09 -10.74 -23.99
CA THR A 269 -42.56 -12.14 -23.88
C THR A 269 -43.28 -12.41 -22.56
N ALA A 270 -42.87 -11.77 -21.47
CA ALA A 270 -43.53 -11.94 -20.17
C ALA A 270 -44.90 -11.24 -20.06
N ALA A 271 -45.17 -10.27 -20.93
CA ALA A 271 -46.42 -9.50 -20.94
C ALA A 271 -47.51 -10.08 -21.86
N SER A 272 -47.21 -11.15 -22.61
CA SER A 272 -48.14 -11.85 -23.51
C SER A 272 -48.60 -13.18 -22.91
#